data_AF-A0A0D7WYY6-F1
#
_entry.id   AF-A0A0D7WYY6-F1
#
_cell.length_a   1.000
_cell.length_b   1.000
_cell.length_c   1.000
_cell.angle_alpha   90.00
_cell.angle_beta   90.00
_cell.angle_gamma   90.00
#
_symmetry.space_group_name_H-M   'P 1'
#
loop_
_entity.id
_entity.type
_entity.pdbx_description
1 polymer ?
#
loop_
_entity_poly.entity_id
_entity_poly.type
_entity_poly.pdbx_seq_one_letter_code
_entity_poly.pdbx_strand_id
1 'polypeptide(L)'
;MQYGVSGFLAPEGTLYECKYGGHRKLAADLVLQYDIRFFDGDSNKMPDFIKFGCSNDAEKEGNGACHVFMWSEPTSEQISWMLENLERMTDVQRRSVLSHLDAFGIDV
;
A
#
# COMPACT_ATOMS: atom_id res chain seq x y z
N MET A 1 14.16 9.62 12.32
CA MET A 1 13.85 8.83 11.10
C MET A 1 12.37 8.98 10.86
N GLN A 2 11.97 9.35 9.64
CA GLN A 2 10.55 9.47 9.27
C GLN A 2 10.05 8.07 8.91
N TYR A 3 8.92 7.65 9.47
CA TYR A 3 8.31 6.34 9.23
C TYR A 3 7.00 6.51 8.48
N GLY A 4 6.59 5.44 7.80
CA GLY A 4 5.35 5.41 7.07
C GLY A 4 5.57 5.32 5.57
N VAL A 5 4.92 4.34 4.96
CA VAL A 5 4.88 4.18 3.51
C VAL A 5 3.65 4.91 2.98
N SER A 6 3.79 5.63 1.87
CA SER A 6 2.68 6.33 1.22
C SER A 6 2.80 6.19 -0.29
N GLY A 7 1.87 5.47 -0.91
CA GLY A 7 1.92 5.14 -2.33
C GLY A 7 1.09 3.93 -2.70
N PHE A 8 1.40 3.35 -3.86
CA PHE A 8 0.82 2.11 -4.36
C PHE A 8 1.92 1.11 -4.69
N LEU A 9 1.80 -0.11 -4.15
CA LEU A 9 2.66 -1.22 -4.48
C LEU A 9 2.02 -2.02 -5.61
N ALA A 10 2.68 -2.04 -6.76
CA ALA A 10 2.23 -2.71 -7.97
C ALA A 10 2.35 -4.23 -7.89
N PRO A 11 1.64 -4.99 -8.76
CA PRO A 11 1.69 -6.46 -8.79
C PRO A 11 3.09 -7.05 -8.92
N GLU A 12 4.01 -6.36 -9.59
CA GLU A 12 5.41 -6.78 -9.76
C GLU A 12 6.33 -6.38 -8.60
N GLY A 13 5.78 -5.88 -7.49
CA GLY A 13 6.56 -5.49 -6.31
C GLY A 13 7.25 -4.13 -6.41
N THR A 14 6.87 -3.27 -7.37
CA THR A 14 7.37 -1.89 -7.46
C THR A 14 6.49 -0.94 -6.66
N LEU A 15 7.09 -0.24 -5.69
CA LEU A 15 6.40 0.83 -4.95
C LEU A 15 6.47 2.15 -5.71
N TYR A 16 5.31 2.70 -6.05
CA TYR A 16 5.16 4.06 -6.53
C TYR A 16 4.77 4.97 -5.36
N GLU A 17 5.71 5.79 -4.91
CA GLU A 17 5.51 6.68 -3.76
C GLU A 17 4.81 7.99 -4.14
N CYS A 18 3.97 8.48 -3.23
CA CYS A 18 3.43 9.82 -3.31
C CYS A 18 3.42 10.50 -1.94
N LYS A 19 3.60 11.83 -1.95
CA LYS A 19 3.41 12.65 -0.75
C LYS A 19 1.96 12.57 -0.26
N TYR A 20 1.75 12.89 1.02
CA TYR A 20 0.41 13.01 1.59
C TYR A 20 -0.53 13.83 0.69
N GLY A 21 -1.73 13.30 0.42
CA GLY A 21 -2.72 13.88 -0.49
C GLY A 21 -2.53 13.56 -1.98
N GLY A 22 -1.42 12.92 -2.37
CA GLY A 22 -1.08 12.61 -3.76
C GLY A 22 -1.74 11.37 -4.35
N HIS A 23 -2.38 10.51 -3.54
CA HIS A 23 -2.87 9.19 -3.98
C HIS A 23 -3.84 9.24 -5.14
N ARG A 24 -4.73 10.23 -5.20
CA ARG A 24 -5.71 10.32 -6.31
C ARG A 24 -5.04 10.54 -7.65
N LYS A 25 -4.06 11.45 -7.70
CA LYS A 25 -3.32 11.71 -8.92
C LYS A 25 -2.48 10.49 -9.30
N LEU A 26 -1.74 9.93 -8.34
CA LEU A 26 -0.91 8.77 -8.62
C LEU A 26 -1.73 7.56 -9.10
N ALA A 27 -2.91 7.32 -8.51
CA ALA A 27 -3.83 6.27 -8.98
C ALA A 27 -4.25 6.50 -10.44
N ALA A 28 -4.63 7.73 -10.81
CA ALA A 28 -4.99 8.06 -12.19
C ALA A 28 -3.82 7.83 -13.17
N ASP A 29 -2.60 8.22 -12.78
CA ASP A 29 -1.40 8.02 -13.60
C ASP A 29 -1.12 6.50 -13.79
N LEU A 30 -1.24 5.70 -12.73
CA LEU A 30 -1.03 4.24 -12.77
C LEU A 30 -2.11 3.51 -13.57
N VAL A 31 -3.37 3.94 -13.49
CA VAL A 31 -4.46 3.38 -14.30
C VAL A 31 -4.17 3.50 -15.79
N LEU A 32 -3.64 4.65 -16.21
CA LEU A 32 -3.22 4.87 -17.60
C LEU A 32 -1.98 4.03 -17.96
N GLN A 33 -1.00 3.98 -17.07
CA GLN A 33 0.25 3.25 -17.31
C GLN A 33 0.05 1.73 -17.44
N TYR A 34 -0.86 1.14 -16.65
CA TYR A 34 -1.12 -0.30 -16.60
C TYR A 34 -2.36 -0.74 -17.41
N ASP A 35 -3.00 0.16 -18.16
CA ASP A 35 -4.25 -0.09 -18.90
C ASP A 35 -5.36 -0.73 -18.02
N ILE A 36 -5.58 -0.20 -16.81
CA ILE A 36 -6.55 -0.76 -15.86
C ILE A 36 -7.97 -0.41 -16.30
N ARG A 37 -8.75 -1.41 -16.71
CA ARG A 37 -10.07 -1.19 -17.32
C ARG A 37 -11.23 -1.01 -16.33
N PHE A 38 -11.08 -1.47 -15.10
CA PHE A 38 -12.18 -1.55 -14.12
C PHE A 38 -12.01 -0.63 -12.91
N PHE A 39 -11.32 0.51 -13.09
CA PHE A 39 -11.16 1.50 -12.03
C PHE A 39 -12.36 2.45 -11.97
N ASP A 40 -13.03 2.54 -10.82
CA ASP A 40 -14.21 3.37 -10.58
C ASP A 40 -13.89 4.81 -10.11
N GLY A 41 -12.61 5.14 -9.97
CA GLY A 41 -12.13 6.43 -9.45
C GLY A 41 -11.81 6.42 -7.95
N ASP A 42 -12.17 5.38 -7.21
CA ASP A 42 -11.80 5.26 -5.80
C ASP A 42 -10.37 4.74 -5.66
N SER A 43 -9.43 5.67 -5.46
CA SER A 43 -8.02 5.36 -5.20
C SER A 43 -7.80 4.42 -4.01
N ASN A 44 -8.78 4.21 -3.12
CA ASN A 44 -8.66 3.21 -2.07
C ASN A 44 -8.76 1.79 -2.62
N LYS A 45 -9.50 1.58 -3.72
CA LYS A 45 -9.87 0.31 -4.35
C LYS A 45 -9.18 0.10 -5.70
N MET A 46 -7.92 0.47 -5.81
CA MET A 46 -7.14 0.23 -7.02
C MET A 46 -7.00 -1.29 -7.25
N PRO A 47 -7.49 -1.83 -8.39
CA PRO A 47 -7.39 -3.27 -8.68
C PRO A 47 -5.94 -3.73 -8.75
N ASP A 48 -5.60 -4.86 -8.14
CA ASP A 48 -4.26 -5.48 -8.13
C ASP A 48 -3.13 -4.69 -7.44
N PHE A 49 -3.38 -3.45 -7.00
CA PHE A 49 -2.42 -2.65 -6.23
C PHE A 49 -2.74 -2.71 -4.73
N ILE A 50 -1.68 -2.69 -3.91
CA ILE A 50 -1.79 -2.47 -2.46
C ILE A 50 -1.54 -0.98 -2.21
N LYS A 51 -2.51 -0.31 -1.59
CA LYS A 51 -2.36 1.10 -1.22
C LYS A 51 -1.81 1.23 0.18
N PHE A 52 -0.77 2.05 0.31
CA PHE A 52 -0.26 2.54 1.59
C PHE A 52 -0.58 4.02 1.72
N GLY A 53 -1.20 4.43 2.82
CA GLY A 53 -1.34 5.84 3.17
C GLY A 53 -0.69 6.12 4.51
N CYS A 54 -0.05 7.28 4.65
CA CYS A 54 0.45 7.75 5.93
C CYS A 54 0.65 9.28 5.89
N SER A 55 0.46 9.94 7.02
CA SER A 55 0.72 11.38 7.15
C SER A 55 2.23 11.64 7.21
N ASN A 56 2.68 12.78 6.70
CA ASN A 56 4.09 13.15 6.74
C ASN A 56 4.65 13.23 8.17
N ASP A 57 3.83 13.49 9.18
CA ASP A 57 4.25 13.63 10.58
C ASP A 57 4.06 12.34 11.40
N ALA A 58 3.97 11.19 10.72
CA ALA A 58 3.82 9.92 11.40
C ALA A 58 5.14 9.47 12.05
N GLU A 59 5.04 9.12 13.34
CA GLU A 59 6.10 8.43 14.07
C GLU A 59 6.01 6.91 13.88
N LYS A 60 6.93 6.16 14.50
CA LYS A 60 7.01 4.71 14.34
C LYS A 60 5.72 3.99 14.72
N GLU A 61 5.09 4.40 15.82
CA GLU A 61 3.83 3.82 16.28
C GLU A 61 2.71 3.96 15.23
N GLY A 62 2.80 5.01 14.40
CA GLY A 62 1.78 5.43 13.45
C GLY A 62 0.66 6.22 14.11
N ASN A 63 -0.24 6.73 13.30
CA ASN A 63 -1.47 7.39 13.76
C ASN A 63 -2.66 6.91 12.91
N GLY A 64 -3.87 7.37 13.23
CA GLY A 64 -5.09 6.98 12.50
C GLY A 64 -5.12 7.39 11.01
N ALA A 65 -4.20 8.23 10.54
CA ALA A 65 -4.06 8.56 9.12
C ALA A 65 -3.20 7.54 8.36
N CYS A 66 -2.48 6.65 9.04
CA CYS A 66 -1.69 5.60 8.41
C CYS A 66 -2.51 4.32 8.24
N HIS A 67 -2.49 3.76 7.03
CA HIS A 67 -3.34 2.63 6.66
C HIS A 67 -2.74 1.84 5.50
N VAL A 68 -3.23 0.60 5.35
CA VAL A 68 -2.96 -0.26 4.19
C VAL A 68 -4.30 -0.78 3.68
N PHE A 69 -4.57 -0.56 2.39
CA PHE A 69 -5.74 -1.13 1.71
C PHE A 69 -5.27 -2.19 0.71
N MET A 70 -5.88 -3.38 0.83
CA MET A 70 -5.63 -4.56 0.01
C MET A 70 -6.99 -5.18 -0.31
N TRP A 71 -7.34 -5.31 -1.59
CA TRP A 71 -8.67 -5.74 -2.04
C TRP A 71 -8.67 -7.08 -2.78
N SER A 72 -7.48 -7.56 -3.13
CA SER A 72 -7.21 -8.82 -3.78
C SER A 72 -6.08 -9.51 -3.05
N GLU A 73 -5.99 -10.84 -3.21
CA GLU A 73 -4.85 -11.61 -2.74
C GLU A 73 -3.56 -11.03 -3.36
N PRO A 74 -2.53 -10.73 -2.55
CA PRO A 74 -1.31 -10.10 -3.04
C PRO A 74 -0.43 -11.09 -3.81
N THR A 75 0.33 -10.60 -4.78
CA THR A 75 1.32 -11.42 -5.52
C THR A 75 2.53 -11.77 -4.63
N SER A 76 3.31 -12.77 -5.05
CA SER A 76 4.55 -13.14 -4.35
C SER A 76 5.57 -12.00 -4.30
N GLU A 77 5.63 -11.15 -5.34
CA GLU A 77 6.48 -9.97 -5.41
C GLU A 77 6.02 -8.89 -4.44
N GLN A 78 4.70 -8.68 -4.32
CA GLN A 78 4.12 -7.77 -3.33
C GLN A 78 4.39 -8.24 -1.90
N ILE A 79 4.22 -9.54 -1.63
CA ILE A 79 4.51 -10.14 -0.31
C ILE A 79 5.98 -9.95 0.04
N SER A 80 6.90 -10.32 -0.86
CA SER A 80 8.34 -10.16 -0.67
C SER A 80 8.69 -8.70 -0.33
N TRP A 81 8.18 -7.75 -1.13
CA TRP A 81 8.42 -6.34 -0.89
C TRP A 81 7.92 -5.90 0.50
N MET A 82 6.71 -6.31 0.89
CA MET A 82 6.13 -5.94 2.19
C MET A 82 6.98 -6.45 3.36
N LEU A 83 7.42 -7.71 3.32
CA LEU A 83 8.23 -8.34 4.37
C LEU A 83 9.63 -7.70 4.47
N GLU A 84 10.27 -7.43 3.34
CA GLU A 84 11.59 -6.79 3.29
C GLU A 84 11.54 -5.32 3.74
N ASN A 85 10.39 -4.65 3.62
CA ASN A 85 10.24 -3.22 3.91
C ASN A 85 9.46 -2.92 5.20
N LEU A 86 9.24 -3.93 6.07
CA LEU A 86 8.57 -3.73 7.36
C LEU A 86 9.21 -2.60 8.18
N GLU A 87 10.53 -2.42 8.13
CA GLU A 87 11.23 -1.34 8.86
C GLU A 87 10.82 0.08 8.46
N ARG A 88 10.39 0.28 7.21
CA ARG A 88 9.92 1.59 6.71
C ARG A 88 8.50 1.91 7.16
N MET A 89 7.71 0.88 7.48
CA MET A 89 6.32 1.01 7.86
C MET A 89 6.16 1.47 9.32
N THR A 90 5.05 2.14 9.59
CA THR A 90 4.58 2.35 10.96
C THR A 90 4.02 1.05 11.54
N ASP A 91 3.91 0.94 12.86
CA ASP A 91 3.37 -0.26 13.49
C ASP A 91 1.89 -0.48 13.15
N VAL A 92 1.12 0.58 12.92
CA VAL A 92 -0.24 0.48 12.34
C VAL A 92 -0.21 -0.21 10.98
N GLN A 93 0.68 0.21 10.08
CA GLN A 93 0.78 -0.37 8.74
C GLN A 93 1.26 -1.81 8.79
N ARG A 94 2.28 -2.12 9.61
CA ARG A 94 2.78 -3.49 9.79
C ARG A 94 1.67 -4.42 10.27
N ARG A 95 0.94 -4.04 11.31
CA ARG A 95 -0.19 -4.83 11.82
C ARG A 95 -1.25 -5.04 10.75
N SER A 96 -1.55 -4.00 9.97
CA SER A 96 -2.52 -4.10 8.87
C SER A 96 -2.04 -5.06 7.78
N VAL A 97 -0.76 -5.01 7.39
CA VAL A 97 -0.18 -5.96 6.41
C VAL A 97 -0.33 -7.39 6.91
N LEU A 98 0.16 -7.67 8.13
CA LEU A 98 0.13 -9.03 8.68
C LEU A 98 -1.32 -9.55 8.83
N SER A 99 -2.24 -8.69 9.27
CA SER A 99 -3.65 -9.05 9.36
C SER A 99 -4.30 -9.34 7.99
N HIS A 100 -3.91 -8.63 6.94
CA HIS A 100 -4.41 -8.91 5.59
C HIS A 100 -3.84 -10.22 5.06
N LEU A 101 -2.54 -10.48 5.24
CA LEU A 101 -1.91 -11.72 4.80
C LEU A 101 -2.52 -12.94 5.48
N ASP A 102 -2.75 -12.88 6.80
CA ASP A 102 -3.46 -13.92 7.55
C ASP A 102 -4.90 -14.13 7.01
N ALA A 103 -5.62 -13.04 6.70
CA ALA A 103 -6.97 -13.12 6.13
C ALA A 103 -7.01 -13.80 4.75
N PHE A 104 -5.92 -13.75 3.98
CA PHE A 104 -5.75 -14.50 2.74
C PHE A 104 -5.19 -15.92 2.93
N GLY A 105 -4.89 -16.33 4.18
CA GLY A 105 -4.32 -17.63 4.49
C GLY A 105 -2.83 -17.76 4.14
N ILE A 106 -2.12 -16.63 4.06
CA ILE A 106 -0.69 -16.58 3.74
C ILE A 106 0.10 -16.58 5.05
N ASP A 107 0.84 -17.66 5.29
CA ASP A 107 1.74 -17.82 6.44
C ASP A 107 3.05 -17.05 6.21
N VAL A 108 3.47 -16.23 7.19
CA VAL A 108 4.59 -15.28 7.09
C VAL A 108 5.56 -15.34 8.26
#